data_AF-A0A7K1JIZ2-F1
#
_entry.id   AF-A0A7K1JIZ2-F1
#
_cell.length_a   1.000
_cell.length_b   1.000
_cell.length_c   1.000
_cell.angle_alpha   90.00
_cell.angle_beta   90.00
_cell.angle_gamma   90.00
#
_symmetry.space_group_name_H-M   'P 1'
#
loop_
_entity.id
_entity.type
_entity.pdbx_description
1 polymer ?
#
loop_
_entity_poly.entity_id
_entity_poly.type
_entity_poly.pdbx_seq_one_letter_code
_entity_poly.pdbx_strand_id
1 'polypeptide(L)'
;MSENTIPGRARHLGPAAGLVHAKDDKRIIDWTGDAQLYLLSPALRGYTTVVVATNDNSAHAPEFGIETNVYGLEGEGLLLDWDDVAGGRGIHTAADALAGAGYTIH
;
A
#
# COMPACT_ATOMS: atom_id res chain seq x y z
N MET A 1 -20.10 -11.64 -21.96
CA MET A 1 -20.47 -12.01 -20.58
C MET A 1 -19.87 -10.96 -19.69
N SER A 2 -20.70 -10.22 -18.95
CA SER A 2 -20.21 -9.23 -17.98
C SER A 2 -19.91 -10.00 -16.70
N GLU A 3 -18.63 -10.20 -16.37
CA GLU A 3 -18.28 -10.67 -15.04
C GLU A 3 -18.76 -9.60 -14.05
N ASN A 4 -19.73 -9.95 -13.22
CA ASN A 4 -20.19 -9.12 -12.12
C ASN A 4 -19.12 -9.21 -11.03
N THR A 5 -17.95 -8.63 -11.27
CA THR A 5 -16.81 -8.67 -10.36
C THR A 5 -17.13 -7.77 -9.18
N ILE A 6 -17.54 -8.37 -8.07
CA ILE A 6 -17.66 -7.65 -6.80
C ILE A 6 -16.24 -7.17 -6.45
N PRO A 7 -16.00 -5.86 -6.27
CA PRO A 7 -14.68 -5.36 -5.93
C PRO A 7 -14.22 -5.95 -4.60
N GLY A 8 -12.90 -6.13 -4.47
CA GLY A 8 -12.28 -6.51 -3.21
C GLY A 8 -12.58 -5.47 -2.13
N ARG A 9 -12.45 -5.86 -0.86
CA ARG A 9 -12.64 -4.96 0.28
C ARG A 9 -11.30 -4.65 0.93
N ALA A 10 -11.05 -3.37 1.20
CA ALA A 10 -9.91 -2.92 1.97
C ALA A 10 -10.41 -2.32 3.29
N ARG A 11 -10.14 -3.00 4.40
CA ARG A 11 -10.47 -2.49 5.74
C ARG A 11 -9.29 -1.71 6.29
N HIS A 12 -9.51 -0.45 6.64
CA HIS A 12 -8.48 0.39 7.27
C HIS A 12 -8.14 -0.14 8.67
N LEU A 13 -6.85 -0.26 8.96
CA LEU A 13 -6.34 -0.76 10.25
C LEU A 13 -5.67 0.34 11.08
N GLY A 14 -5.34 1.48 10.48
CA GLY A 14 -4.63 2.58 11.13
C GLY A 14 -3.26 2.87 10.52
N PRO A 15 -2.46 3.74 11.17
CA PRO A 15 -1.17 4.19 10.64
C PRO A 15 -0.13 3.07 10.64
N ALA A 16 0.76 3.07 9.65
CA ALA A 16 1.87 2.12 9.53
C ALA A 16 3.11 2.51 10.37
N ALA A 17 3.20 3.76 10.80
CA ALA A 17 4.32 4.29 11.57
C ALA A 17 4.54 3.52 12.88
N GLY A 18 5.77 3.06 13.11
CA GLY A 18 6.14 2.28 14.29
C GLY A 18 5.74 0.80 14.24
N LEU A 19 5.09 0.33 13.16
CA LEU A 19 4.58 -1.04 13.05
C LEU A 19 5.22 -1.85 11.91
N VAL A 20 5.50 -1.21 10.78
CA VAL A 20 6.06 -1.88 9.60
C VAL A 20 7.58 -1.92 9.68
N HIS A 21 8.15 -3.09 9.39
CA HIS A 21 9.59 -3.32 9.46
C HIS A 21 10.15 -3.69 8.09
N ALA A 22 11.38 -3.27 7.78
CA ALA A 22 12.09 -3.73 6.60
C ALA A 22 12.33 -5.25 6.68
N LYS A 23 12.12 -5.96 5.58
CA LYS A 23 12.25 -7.43 5.55
C LYS A 23 13.67 -7.92 5.84
N ASP A 24 14.66 -7.16 5.39
CA ASP A 24 16.09 -7.46 5.44
C ASP A 24 16.70 -7.32 6.85
N ASP A 25 16.55 -6.15 7.48
CA ASP A 25 17.24 -5.83 8.75
C ASP A 25 16.28 -5.62 9.94
N LYS A 26 14.97 -5.76 9.71
CA LYS A 26 13.90 -5.58 10.72
C LYS A 26 13.83 -4.18 11.32
N ARG A 27 14.47 -3.17 10.73
CA ARG A 27 14.30 -1.79 11.19
C ARG A 27 12.89 -1.31 10.90
N ILE A 28 12.35 -0.47 11.78
CA ILE A 28 11.07 0.21 11.54
C ILE A 28 11.25 1.13 10.32
N ILE A 29 10.29 1.10 9.40
CA ILE A 29 10.29 1.97 8.23
C ILE A 29 9.95 3.40 8.67
N ASP A 30 10.82 4.34 8.28
CA ASP A 30 10.57 5.77 8.39
C ASP A 30 9.86 6.24 7.12
N TRP A 31 8.57 6.54 7.25
CA TRP A 31 7.72 6.96 6.14
C TRP A 31 7.86 8.47 5.94
N THR A 32 8.12 8.90 4.71
CA THR A 32 8.30 10.32 4.38
C THR A 32 6.98 11.07 4.20
N GLY A 33 5.87 10.35 4.03
CA GLY A 33 4.52 10.90 3.96
C GLY A 33 3.48 10.00 4.63
N ASP A 34 2.22 10.12 4.22
CA ASP A 34 1.13 9.36 4.82
C ASP A 34 1.26 7.86 4.48
N ALA A 35 1.16 7.00 5.50
CA ALA A 35 1.28 5.56 5.33
C ALA A 35 0.27 4.84 6.23
N GLN A 36 -0.65 4.11 5.60
CA GLN A 36 -1.81 3.50 6.26
C GLN A 36 -1.87 2.00 5.98
N LEU A 37 -2.22 1.22 7.01
CA LEU A 37 -2.39 -0.22 6.93
C LEU A 37 -3.80 -0.59 6.49
N TYR A 38 -3.89 -1.58 5.61
CA TYR A 38 -5.16 -2.15 5.15
C TYR A 38 -5.15 -3.67 5.20
N LEU A 39 -6.28 -4.25 5.61
CA LEU A 39 -6.57 -5.66 5.42
C LEU A 39 -7.41 -5.85 4.15
N LEU A 40 -6.90 -6.63 3.21
CA LEU A 40 -7.52 -6.93 1.93
C LEU A 40 -8.28 -8.26 1.96
N SER A 41 -9.43 -8.27 1.29
CA SER A 41 -10.20 -9.47 0.99
C SER A 41 -10.78 -9.36 -0.43
N PRO A 42 -10.33 -10.15 -1.42
CA PRO A 42 -9.32 -11.22 -1.33
C PRO A 42 -7.90 -10.66 -1.13
N ALA A 43 -6.90 -11.55 -1.03
CA ALA A 43 -5.50 -11.14 -0.99
C ALA A 43 -5.04 -10.60 -2.36
N LEU A 44 -4.28 -9.51 -2.36
CA LEU A 44 -3.65 -8.96 -3.56
C LEU A 44 -2.29 -9.64 -3.74
N ARG A 45 -2.10 -10.40 -4.82
CA ARG A 45 -0.85 -11.15 -5.09
C ARG A 45 -0.38 -12.04 -3.91
N GLY A 46 -1.32 -12.50 -3.07
CA GLY A 46 -1.01 -13.30 -1.87
C GLY A 46 -0.88 -12.48 -0.57
N TYR A 47 -0.86 -11.15 -0.64
CA TYR A 47 -0.83 -10.28 0.55
C TYR A 47 -2.24 -9.95 1.01
N THR A 48 -2.59 -10.39 2.23
CA THR A 48 -3.82 -9.98 2.92
C THR A 48 -3.64 -8.67 3.66
N THR A 49 -2.41 -8.29 4.02
CA THR A 49 -2.11 -7.02 4.67
C THR A 49 -1.16 -6.23 3.79
N VAL A 50 -1.50 -4.97 3.57
CA VAL A 50 -0.70 -4.03 2.78
C VAL A 50 -0.53 -2.73 3.56
N VAL A 51 0.52 -2.00 3.21
CA VAL A 51 0.63 -0.58 3.53
C VAL A 51 0.41 0.22 2.24
N VAL A 52 -0.42 1.25 2.32
CA VAL A 52 -0.60 2.22 1.23
C VAL A 52 0.08 3.49 1.67
N ALA A 53 1.14 3.88 0.96
CA ALA A 53 2.02 4.99 1.34
C ALA A 53 2.09 6.03 0.23
N THR A 54 1.82 7.28 0.58
CA THR A 54 1.97 8.45 -0.27
C THR A 54 3.29 9.14 0.05
N ASN A 55 4.22 9.13 -0.90
CA ASN A 55 5.52 9.77 -0.78
C ASN A 55 5.59 10.96 -1.72
N ASP A 56 6.19 12.07 -1.25
CA ASP A 56 6.56 13.19 -2.11
C ASP A 56 8.05 13.11 -2.45
N ASN A 57 8.34 12.61 -3.65
CA ASN A 57 9.71 12.49 -4.16
C ASN A 57 10.18 13.76 -4.87
N SER A 58 9.39 14.85 -4.92
CA SER A 58 9.70 16.05 -5.71
C SER A 58 11.04 16.69 -5.35
N ALA A 59 11.50 16.56 -4.11
CA ALA A 59 12.77 17.12 -3.63
C ALA A 59 14.01 16.26 -3.97
N HIS A 60 13.83 14.97 -4.24
CA HIS A 60 14.93 14.01 -4.41
C HIS A 60 14.97 13.37 -5.81
N ALA A 61 13.80 13.19 -6.42
CA ALA A 61 13.62 12.61 -7.74
C ALA A 61 12.37 13.26 -8.40
N PRO A 62 12.49 14.50 -8.89
CA PRO A 62 11.35 15.32 -9.35
C PRO A 62 10.55 14.71 -10.49
N GLU A 63 11.12 13.77 -11.25
CA GLU A 63 10.44 13.02 -12.30
C GLU A 63 9.44 11.97 -11.77
N PHE A 64 9.48 11.67 -10.46
CA PHE A 64 8.52 10.79 -9.78
C PHE A 64 7.39 11.61 -9.13
N GLY A 65 7.69 12.79 -8.59
CA GLY A 65 6.69 13.67 -7.97
C GLY A 65 6.02 13.03 -6.75
N ILE A 66 4.71 13.23 -6.60
CA ILE A 66 3.91 12.57 -5.56
C ILE A 66 3.43 11.22 -6.09
N GLU A 67 3.64 10.15 -5.32
CA GLU A 67 3.24 8.79 -5.67
C GLU A 67 2.59 8.11 -4.46
N THR A 68 1.44 7.47 -4.68
CA THR A 68 0.82 6.58 -3.70
C THR A 68 0.99 5.13 -4.16
N ASN A 69 1.77 4.37 -3.41
CA ASN A 69 2.11 2.97 -3.71
C ASN A 69 1.45 2.02 -2.71
N VAL A 70 1.19 0.79 -3.12
CA VAL A 70 0.68 -0.29 -2.28
C VAL A 70 1.76 -1.35 -2.15
N TYR A 71 2.24 -1.57 -0.94
CA TYR A 71 3.28 -2.54 -0.64
C TYR A 71 2.73 -3.73 0.15
N GLY A 72 3.14 -4.93 -0.23
CA GLY A 72 2.79 -6.17 0.46
C GLY A 72 3.48 -6.28 1.82
N LEU A 73 2.77 -6.83 2.82
CA LEU A 73 3.34 -7.13 4.13
C LEU A 73 3.34 -8.63 4.39
N GLU A 74 4.50 -9.17 4.76
CA GLU A 74 4.69 -10.59 5.04
C GLU A 74 4.63 -10.90 6.54
N GLY A 75 3.92 -12.00 6.84
CA GLY A 75 3.87 -12.60 8.17
C GLY A 75 3.28 -11.69 9.25
N GLU A 76 3.31 -12.18 10.49
CA GLU A 76 2.78 -11.45 11.64
C GLU A 76 3.65 -10.23 12.02
N GLY A 77 4.89 -10.17 11.52
CA GLY A 77 5.84 -9.09 11.80
C GLY A 77 5.67 -7.84 10.93
N LEU A 78 4.68 -7.83 10.02
CA LEU A 78 4.45 -6.73 9.07
C LEU A 78 5.73 -6.36 8.32
N LEU A 79 6.36 -7.37 7.71
CA LEU A 79 7.61 -7.20 6.99
C LEU A 79 7.33 -6.64 5.60
N LEU A 80 7.87 -5.46 5.32
CA LEU A 80 7.69 -4.77 4.05
C LEU A 80 8.37 -5.51 2.92
N ASP A 81 7.57 -5.92 1.94
CA ASP A 81 8.06 -6.29 0.63
C ASP A 81 8.06 -5.04 -0.26
N TRP A 82 9.24 -4.67 -0.75
CA TRP A 82 9.41 -3.47 -1.57
C TRP A 82 8.88 -3.64 -3.01
N ASP A 83 8.44 -4.84 -3.39
CA ASP A 83 7.72 -5.01 -4.65
C ASP A 83 6.39 -4.25 -4.60
N ASP A 84 6.24 -3.31 -5.53
CA ASP A 84 5.00 -2.54 -5.66
C ASP A 84 3.91 -3.44 -6.24
N VAL A 85 2.87 -3.67 -5.45
CA VAL A 85 1.79 -4.58 -5.83
C VAL A 85 0.63 -3.87 -6.51
N ALA A 86 0.51 -2.54 -6.34
CA ALA A 86 -0.45 -1.66 -7.01
C ALA A 86 -0.20 -0.16 -6.68
N GLY A 87 -0.85 0.74 -7.42
CA GLY A 87 -0.69 2.19 -7.20
C GLY A 87 0.28 2.80 -8.20
N GLY A 88 1.08 3.76 -7.77
CA GLY A 88 2.15 4.36 -8.57
C GLY A 88 1.94 5.81 -8.95
N ARG A 89 2.67 6.21 -9.99
CA ARG A 89 2.73 7.59 -10.52
C ARG A 89 1.36 8.15 -10.87
N GLY A 90 1.14 9.40 -10.47
CA GLY A 90 -0.10 10.14 -10.76
C GLY A 90 -1.29 9.70 -9.90
N ILE A 91 -1.09 8.77 -8.97
CA ILE A 91 -2.05 8.40 -7.94
C ILE A 91 -1.61 9.08 -6.65
N HIS A 92 -2.51 9.86 -6.04
CA HIS A 92 -2.16 10.72 -4.90
C HIS A 92 -2.97 10.40 -3.63
N THR A 93 -3.84 9.39 -3.68
CA THR A 93 -4.66 8.99 -2.53
C THR A 93 -4.69 7.48 -2.38
N ALA A 94 -4.82 7.02 -1.13
CA ALA A 94 -4.96 5.59 -0.84
C ALA A 94 -6.23 4.99 -1.46
N ALA A 95 -7.30 5.78 -1.55
CA ALA A 95 -8.54 5.36 -2.20
C ALA A 95 -8.34 5.09 -3.69
N ASP A 96 -7.65 5.98 -4.41
CA ASP A 96 -7.38 5.81 -5.83
C ASP A 96 -6.41 4.64 -6.09
N ALA A 97 -5.39 4.46 -5.25
CA ALA A 97 -4.45 3.35 -5.34
C ALA A 97 -5.15 2.00 -5.15
N LEU A 98 -6.00 1.88 -4.12
CA LEU A 98 -6.78 0.67 -3.85
C LEU A 98 -7.87 0.43 -4.91
N ALA A 99 -8.52 1.48 -5.41
CA ALA A 99 -9.49 1.38 -6.50
C ALA A 99 -8.84 0.88 -7.80
N GLY A 100 -7.64 1.39 -8.13
CA GLY A 100 -6.84 0.90 -9.26
C GLY A 100 -6.45 -0.57 -9.12
N ALA A 101 -6.33 -1.07 -7.89
CA ALA A 101 -6.10 -2.47 -7.56
C ALA A 101 -7.37 -3.33 -7.52
N GLY A 102 -8.56 -2.74 -7.73
CA GLY A 102 -9.85 -3.42 -7.68
C GLY A 102 -10.48 -3.53 -6.29
N TYR A 103 -10.13 -2.65 -5.35
CA TYR A 103 -10.64 -2.65 -3.97
C TYR A 103 -11.45 -1.39 -3.64
N THR A 104 -12.44 -1.52 -2.76
CA THR A 104 -13.14 -0.41 -2.12
C THR A 104 -12.83 -0.36 -0.62
N ILE A 105 -12.58 0.84 -0.10
CA ILE A 105 -12.35 1.06 1.33
C ILE A 105 -13.68 0.96 2.09
N HIS A 106 -13.67 0.25 3.22
CA HIS A 106 -14.82 0.07 4.13
C HIS A 106 -14.45 0.34 5.59
#